data_AF-A0A959N6Z8-F1
#
_entry.id   AF-A0A959N6Z8-F1
#
_cell.length_a   1.000
_cell.length_b   1.000
_cell.length_c   1.000
_cell.angle_alpha   90.00
_cell.angle_beta   90.00
_cell.angle_gamma   90.00
#
_symmetry.space_group_name_H-M   'P 1'
#
loop_
_entity.id
_entity.type
_entity.pdbx_description
1 polymer ?
#
loop_
_entity_poly.entity_id
_entity_poly.type
_entity_poly.pdbx_seq_one_letter_code
_entity_poly.pdbx_strand_id
1 'polypeptide(L)'
;MNTGQMMIGIAALGLVTFTVLNFNRGSINTQDALIYNKEFILATTIAQSVLDEVSGKAFDEEIVEGNDIFSASDFSNKLEADPGEVYPNFDDVDDFNNYTRTDSIPQMGVFDISVSVDWMSDGLVKTISKTYNKNVTIRVTSPALTNFFTEKQDTIVLTSLFSQWILL
;
A
#
# COMPACT_ATOMS: atom_id res chain seq x y z
N MET A 1 -51.64 -37.62 16.61
CA MET A 1 -51.12 -36.26 16.31
C MET A 1 -52.13 -35.58 15.40
N ASN A 2 -52.70 -34.46 15.83
CA ASN A 2 -53.79 -33.80 15.11
C ASN A 2 -53.22 -32.92 13.99
N THR A 3 -53.83 -32.88 12.80
CA THR A 3 -53.30 -32.17 11.60
C THR A 3 -52.92 -30.71 11.87
N GLY A 4 -53.62 -30.04 12.78
CA GLY A 4 -53.29 -28.67 13.22
C GLY A 4 -51.93 -28.55 13.94
N GLN A 5 -51.53 -29.54 14.73
CA GLN A 5 -50.21 -29.56 15.38
C GLN A 5 -49.09 -29.76 14.36
N MET A 6 -49.34 -30.53 13.29
CA MET A 6 -48.38 -30.73 12.20
C MET A 6 -48.21 -29.45 11.36
N MET A 7 -49.30 -28.72 11.07
CA MET A 7 -49.21 -27.43 10.37
C MET A 7 -48.46 -26.38 11.19
N ILE A 8 -48.72 -26.27 12.49
CA ILE A 8 -47.99 -25.35 13.37
C ILE A 8 -46.51 -25.72 13.43
N GLY A 9 -46.18 -27.02 13.49
CA GLY A 9 -44.79 -27.50 13.42
C GLY A 9 -44.08 -27.09 12.14
N ILE A 10 -44.72 -27.22 10.98
CA ILE A 10 -44.16 -26.80 9.69
C ILE A 10 -43.99 -25.27 9.63
N ALA A 11 -44.97 -24.50 10.11
CA ALA A 11 -44.88 -23.04 10.15
C ALA A 11 -43.76 -22.55 11.08
N ALA A 12 -43.58 -23.18 12.23
CA ALA A 12 -42.48 -22.89 13.15
C ALA A 12 -41.12 -23.18 12.52
N LEU A 13 -40.97 -24.32 11.83
CA LEU A 13 -39.74 -24.65 11.10
C LEU A 13 -39.46 -23.67 9.95
N GLY A 14 -40.50 -23.22 9.25
CA GLY A 14 -40.39 -22.18 8.22
C GLY A 14 -39.90 -20.85 8.78
N LEU A 15 -40.45 -20.41 9.91
CA LEU A 15 -40.04 -19.19 10.59
C LEU A 15 -38.60 -19.25 11.11
N VAL A 16 -38.20 -20.40 11.68
CA VAL A 16 -36.83 -20.63 12.13
C VAL A 16 -35.87 -20.60 10.94
N THR A 17 -36.19 -21.29 9.85
CA THR A 17 -35.35 -21.31 8.64
C THR A 17 -35.16 -19.90 8.06
N PHE A 18 -36.26 -19.13 7.95
CA PHE A 18 -36.20 -17.75 7.50
C PHE A 18 -35.30 -16.89 8.40
N THR A 19 -35.42 -17.05 9.72
CA THR A 19 -34.61 -16.31 10.70
C THR A 19 -33.12 -16.68 10.58
N VAL A 20 -32.81 -17.97 10.51
CA VAL A 20 -31.43 -18.48 10.37
C VAL A 20 -30.79 -18.00 9.06
N LEU A 21 -31.53 -18.02 7.95
CA LEU A 21 -31.01 -17.53 6.67
C LEU A 21 -30.71 -16.03 6.70
N ASN A 22 -31.59 -15.22 7.29
CA ASN A 22 -31.35 -13.78 7.42
C ASN A 22 -30.17 -13.48 8.35
N PHE A 23 -30.05 -14.23 9.46
CA PHE A 23 -28.91 -14.12 10.35
C PHE A 23 -27.59 -14.48 9.65
N ASN A 24 -27.55 -15.62 8.94
CA ASN A 24 -26.37 -16.05 8.22
C ASN A 24 -25.96 -15.06 7.12
N ARG A 25 -26.93 -14.51 6.37
CA ARG A 25 -26.65 -13.44 5.38
C ARG A 25 -26.06 -12.20 6.03
N GLY A 26 -26.63 -11.75 7.15
CA GLY A 26 -26.09 -10.63 7.92
C GLY A 26 -24.68 -10.91 8.43
N SER A 27 -24.42 -12.13 8.91
CA SER A 27 -23.11 -12.56 9.37
C SER A 27 -22.07 -12.60 8.26
N ILE A 28 -22.41 -13.13 7.08
CA ILE A 28 -21.51 -13.18 5.91
C ILE A 28 -21.14 -11.75 5.48
N ASN A 29 -22.14 -10.87 5.30
CA ASN A 29 -21.89 -9.49 4.92
C ASN A 29 -20.98 -8.76 5.93
N THR A 30 -21.15 -9.05 7.23
CA THR A 30 -20.31 -8.47 8.28
C THR A 30 -18.89 -9.03 8.23
N GLN A 31 -18.73 -10.34 8.00
CA GLN A 31 -17.42 -10.97 7.88
C GLN A 31 -16.65 -10.46 6.66
N ASP A 32 -17.31 -10.31 5.51
CA ASP A 32 -16.69 -9.77 4.30
C ASP A 32 -16.20 -8.33 4.52
N ALA A 33 -17.03 -7.49 5.15
CA ALA A 33 -16.63 -6.13 5.51
C ALA A 33 -15.46 -6.12 6.52
N LEU A 34 -15.42 -7.05 7.46
CA LEU A 34 -14.31 -7.17 8.42
C LEU A 34 -13.01 -7.61 7.75
N ILE A 35 -13.06 -8.56 6.81
CA ILE A 35 -11.89 -9.03 6.06
C ILE A 35 -11.32 -7.88 5.23
N TYR A 36 -12.17 -7.19 4.47
CA TYR A 36 -11.77 -6.03 3.67
C TYR A 36 -11.08 -4.95 4.52
N ASN A 37 -11.68 -4.57 5.65
CA ASN A 37 -11.10 -3.55 6.54
C ASN A 37 -9.76 -4.00 7.13
N LYS A 38 -9.61 -5.27 7.50
CA LYS A 38 -8.35 -5.81 8.02
C LYS A 38 -7.24 -5.74 6.99
N GLU A 39 -7.52 -6.15 5.75
CA GLU A 39 -6.54 -6.08 4.66
C GLU A 39 -6.20 -4.64 4.28
N PHE A 40 -7.18 -3.74 4.28
CA PHE A 40 -6.96 -2.32 4.04
C PHE A 40 -6.02 -1.70 5.08
N ILE A 41 -6.24 -2.00 6.37
CA ILE A 41 -5.37 -1.54 7.46
C ILE A 41 -3.97 -2.12 7.33
N LEU A 42 -3.85 -3.41 6.98
CA LEU A 42 -2.54 -4.03 6.77
C LEU A 42 -1.79 -3.44 5.59
N ALA A 43 -2.43 -3.30 4.43
CA ALA A 43 -1.80 -2.70 3.27
C ALA A 43 -1.35 -1.25 3.55
N THR A 44 -2.13 -0.50 4.32
CA THR A 44 -1.73 0.83 4.80
C THR A 44 -0.53 0.77 5.74
N THR A 45 -0.50 -0.20 6.67
CA THR A 45 0.61 -0.38 7.61
C THR A 45 1.89 -0.79 6.90
N ILE A 46 1.80 -1.64 5.88
CA ILE A 46 2.92 -2.02 5.01
C ILE A 46 3.42 -0.79 4.25
N ALA A 47 2.52 -0.03 3.63
CA ALA A 47 2.88 1.21 2.92
C ALA A 47 3.59 2.21 3.85
N GLN A 48 3.08 2.37 5.07
CA GLN A 48 3.71 3.23 6.08
C GLN A 48 5.09 2.70 6.51
N SER A 49 5.22 1.39 6.72
CA SER A 49 6.52 0.79 7.08
C SER A 49 7.57 1.01 6.00
N VAL A 50 7.19 0.92 4.72
CA VAL A 50 8.10 1.20 3.60
C VAL A 50 8.41 2.70 3.52
N LEU A 51 7.42 3.56 3.76
CA LEU A 51 7.67 5.00 3.83
C LEU A 51 8.66 5.35 4.94
N ASP A 52 8.48 4.77 6.11
CA ASP A 52 9.35 4.99 7.26
C ASP A 52 10.77 4.53 6.94
N GLU A 53 10.92 3.39 6.26
CA GLU A 53 12.21 2.89 5.77
C GLU A 53 12.88 3.89 4.82
N VAL A 54 12.17 4.34 3.77
CA VAL A 54 12.68 5.33 2.80
C VAL A 54 13.02 6.66 3.49
N SER A 55 12.19 7.10 4.44
CA SER A 55 12.40 8.35 5.17
C SER A 55 13.61 8.35 6.09
N GLY A 56 14.11 7.16 6.46
CA GLY A 56 15.31 6.99 7.25
C GLY A 56 16.61 7.00 6.44
N LYS A 57 16.53 7.08 5.11
CA LYS A 57 17.67 7.06 4.19
C LYS A 57 18.12 8.46 3.80
N ALA A 58 19.33 8.56 3.26
CA ALA A 58 19.83 9.82 2.72
C ALA A 58 19.00 10.25 1.50
N PHE A 59 18.96 11.56 1.22
CA PHE A 59 18.15 12.05 0.10
C PHE A 59 18.71 11.65 -1.27
N ASP A 60 20.02 11.49 -1.38
CA ASP A 60 20.75 11.25 -2.63
C ASP A 60 22.12 10.64 -2.32
N GLU A 61 22.64 9.81 -3.24
CA GLU A 61 23.95 9.15 -3.10
C GLU A 61 25.11 10.12 -2.83
N GLU A 62 25.10 11.29 -3.45
CA GLU A 62 26.17 12.30 -3.25
C GLU A 62 26.26 12.75 -1.78
N ILE A 63 25.18 12.65 -1.02
CA ILE A 63 25.16 12.92 0.43
C ILE A 63 25.73 11.73 1.22
N VAL A 64 25.48 10.49 0.76
CA VAL A 64 26.00 9.26 1.37
C VAL A 64 27.52 9.22 1.23
N GLU A 65 28.06 9.53 0.05
CA GLU A 65 29.50 9.62 -0.21
C GLU A 65 30.18 10.78 0.54
N GLY A 66 29.39 11.75 1.00
CA GLY A 66 29.88 12.94 1.71
C GLY A 66 30.43 14.03 0.78
N ASN A 67 29.94 14.09 -0.46
CA ASN A 67 30.30 15.14 -1.41
C ASN A 67 29.59 16.46 -1.05
N ASP A 68 30.28 17.58 -1.27
CA ASP A 68 29.73 18.90 -1.00
C ASP A 68 28.72 19.31 -2.09
N ILE A 69 27.45 19.45 -1.71
CA ILE A 69 26.36 19.83 -2.62
C ILE A 69 26.13 21.34 -2.50
N PHE A 70 26.32 22.09 -3.59
CA PHE A 70 26.09 23.53 -3.63
C PHE A 70 24.86 23.91 -4.47
N SER A 71 24.42 23.01 -5.34
CA SER A 71 23.31 23.22 -6.26
C SER A 71 22.60 21.92 -6.62
N ALA A 72 21.36 22.02 -7.10
CA ALA A 72 20.58 20.85 -7.52
C ALA A 72 21.21 20.07 -8.69
N SER A 73 22.15 20.65 -9.45
CA SER A 73 22.86 19.91 -10.49
C SER A 73 23.84 18.89 -9.95
N ASP A 74 24.26 19.05 -8.69
CA ASP A 74 25.30 18.25 -8.06
C ASP A 74 24.77 16.91 -7.55
N PHE A 75 23.44 16.72 -7.45
CA PHE A 75 22.81 15.43 -7.14
C PHE A 75 23.08 14.36 -8.21
N SER A 76 22.82 13.10 -7.90
CA SER A 76 22.92 11.97 -8.82
C SER A 76 22.10 12.13 -10.10
N ASN A 77 22.65 11.67 -11.23
CA ASN A 77 22.00 11.77 -12.55
C ASN A 77 20.88 10.76 -12.75
N LYS A 78 20.88 9.68 -11.98
CA LYS A 78 19.93 8.58 -12.09
C LYS A 78 19.13 8.50 -10.80
N LEU A 79 17.87 8.11 -10.94
CA LEU A 79 17.04 7.71 -9.81
C LEU A 79 16.92 6.20 -9.88
N GLU A 80 18.02 5.49 -9.69
CA GLU A 80 18.07 4.03 -9.81
C GLU A 80 19.17 3.53 -8.88
N ALA A 81 18.95 2.36 -8.27
CA ALA A 81 19.95 1.74 -7.42
C ALA A 81 21.28 1.52 -8.14
N ASP A 82 22.37 1.73 -7.43
CA ASP A 82 23.68 1.71 -8.03
C ASP A 82 24.14 0.26 -8.32
N PRO A 83 25.11 0.07 -9.25
CA PRO A 83 25.55 -1.26 -9.65
C PRO A 83 26.17 -2.07 -8.51
N GLY A 84 25.36 -2.89 -7.84
CA GLY A 84 25.79 -3.71 -6.70
C GLY A 84 24.89 -3.58 -5.49
N GLU A 85 24.01 -2.57 -5.47
CA GLU A 85 23.00 -2.39 -4.44
C GLU A 85 21.77 -3.23 -4.72
N VAL A 86 21.39 -3.99 -3.70
CA VAL A 86 20.22 -4.85 -3.73
C VAL A 86 19.57 -4.74 -2.36
N TYR A 87 18.25 -4.62 -2.36
CA TYR A 87 17.46 -4.68 -1.13
C TYR A 87 17.90 -5.90 -0.28
N PRO A 88 18.25 -5.71 1.01
CA PRO A 88 17.92 -4.58 1.88
C PRO A 88 19.02 -3.51 2.05
N ASN A 89 20.07 -3.53 1.23
CA ASN A 89 21.25 -2.67 1.44
C ASN A 89 21.12 -1.28 0.77
N PHE A 90 19.90 -0.81 0.53
CA PHE A 90 19.67 0.55 0.03
C PHE A 90 20.05 1.57 1.10
N ASP A 91 20.78 2.60 0.74
CA ASP A 91 21.29 3.62 1.67
C ASP A 91 20.78 5.03 1.36
N ASP A 92 20.19 5.24 0.19
CA ASP A 92 19.57 6.48 -0.21
C ASP A 92 18.09 6.32 -0.64
N VAL A 93 17.44 7.42 -1.02
CA VAL A 93 16.03 7.43 -1.43
C VAL A 93 15.84 6.93 -2.86
N ASP A 94 16.82 7.13 -3.75
CA ASP A 94 16.62 6.88 -5.16
C ASP A 94 16.80 5.42 -5.59
N ASP A 95 17.49 4.65 -4.77
CA ASP A 95 17.51 3.19 -4.73
C ASP A 95 16.13 2.53 -4.80
N PHE A 96 15.14 3.17 -4.18
CA PHE A 96 13.77 2.63 -4.09
C PHE A 96 12.98 2.82 -5.40
N ASN A 97 13.55 3.48 -6.41
CA ASN A 97 12.85 3.64 -7.67
C ASN A 97 12.73 2.30 -8.42
N ASN A 98 11.51 1.94 -8.82
CA ASN A 98 11.16 0.65 -9.40
C ASN A 98 11.36 -0.55 -8.46
N TYR A 99 11.55 -0.30 -7.16
CA TYR A 99 11.57 -1.37 -6.18
C TYR A 99 10.21 -2.08 -6.12
N THR A 100 10.24 -3.41 -6.19
CA THR A 100 9.06 -4.25 -6.06
C THR A 100 9.31 -5.37 -5.06
N ARG A 101 8.31 -5.63 -4.21
CA ARG A 101 8.37 -6.68 -3.20
C ARG A 101 6.99 -7.30 -3.03
N THR A 102 6.97 -8.61 -2.85
CA THR A 102 5.75 -9.36 -2.56
C THR A 102 5.82 -9.93 -1.15
N ASP A 103 4.89 -9.52 -0.30
CA ASP A 103 4.75 -10.01 1.07
C ASP A 103 3.54 -10.94 1.18
N SER A 104 3.78 -12.18 1.61
CA SER A 104 2.72 -13.15 1.87
C SER A 104 2.48 -13.27 3.37
N ILE A 105 1.32 -12.79 3.84
CA ILE A 105 0.92 -12.90 5.24
C ILE A 105 -0.03 -14.11 5.36
N PRO A 106 0.33 -15.14 6.16
CA PRO A 106 -0.54 -16.28 6.39
C PRO A 106 -1.95 -15.84 6.82
N GLN A 107 -2.98 -16.41 6.21
CA GLN A 107 -4.41 -16.12 6.46
C GLN A 107 -4.93 -14.75 5.97
N MET A 108 -4.09 -13.89 5.42
CA MET A 108 -4.49 -12.54 4.97
C MET A 108 -4.17 -12.24 3.51
N GLY A 109 -3.39 -13.11 2.86
CA GLY A 109 -3.16 -13.05 1.42
C GLY A 109 -1.79 -12.49 1.07
N VAL A 110 -1.66 -12.13 -0.21
CA VAL A 110 -0.42 -11.68 -0.82
C VAL A 110 -0.55 -10.19 -1.12
N PHE A 111 0.45 -9.42 -0.73
CA PHE A 111 0.55 -7.98 -0.95
C PHE A 111 1.73 -7.70 -1.88
N ASP A 112 1.44 -7.13 -3.03
CA ASP A 112 2.45 -6.63 -3.95
C ASP A 112 2.68 -5.15 -3.69
N ILE A 113 3.94 -4.81 -3.42
CA ILE A 113 4.41 -3.48 -3.09
C ILE A 113 5.25 -3.01 -4.27
N SER A 114 5.01 -1.78 -4.71
CA SER A 114 5.85 -1.10 -5.69
C SER A 114 6.13 0.32 -5.24
N VAL A 115 7.36 0.76 -5.45
CA VAL A 115 7.81 2.11 -5.10
C VAL A 115 8.33 2.80 -6.35
N SER A 116 7.97 4.06 -6.51
CA SER A 116 8.48 4.93 -7.56
C SER A 116 8.92 6.25 -6.98
N VAL A 117 10.07 6.73 -7.43
CA VAL A 117 10.66 8.01 -7.01
C VAL A 117 10.74 8.91 -8.22
N ASP A 118 10.26 10.14 -8.08
CA ASP A 118 10.27 11.13 -9.16
C ASP A 118 10.84 12.45 -8.65
N TRP A 119 11.62 13.14 -9.49
CA TRP A 119 11.97 14.54 -9.23
C TRP A 119 10.74 15.43 -9.36
N MET A 120 10.63 16.41 -8.47
CA MET A 120 9.53 17.37 -8.44
C MET A 120 10.03 18.80 -8.55
N SER A 121 9.45 19.57 -9.46
CA SER A 121 9.59 21.02 -9.47
C SER A 121 8.88 21.66 -8.28
N ASP A 122 9.18 22.92 -8.01
CA ASP A 122 8.52 23.70 -6.94
C ASP A 122 7.00 23.82 -7.12
N GLY A 123 6.50 23.66 -8.35
CA GLY A 123 5.07 23.58 -8.65
C GLY A 123 4.44 22.21 -8.38
N LEU A 124 5.17 21.28 -7.75
CA LEU A 124 4.78 19.88 -7.54
C LEU A 124 4.45 19.16 -8.85
N VAL A 125 5.17 19.50 -9.91
CA VAL A 125 5.08 18.83 -11.21
C VAL A 125 6.30 17.94 -11.38
N LYS A 126 6.05 16.68 -11.76
CA LYS A 126 7.10 15.72 -12.11
C LYS A 126 8.03 16.30 -13.18
N THR A 127 9.31 16.18 -12.96
CA THR A 127 10.36 16.66 -13.85
C THR A 127 11.42 15.58 -14.02
N ILE A 128 12.22 15.71 -15.07
CA ILE A 128 13.40 14.86 -15.31
C ILE A 128 14.65 15.58 -14.81
N SER A 129 14.60 16.91 -14.70
CA SER A 129 15.67 17.73 -14.14
C SER A 129 15.77 17.53 -12.64
N LYS A 130 17.00 17.42 -12.15
CA LYS A 130 17.32 17.36 -10.72
C LYS A 130 16.78 18.59 -9.99
N THR A 131 16.18 18.35 -8.83
CA THR A 131 15.59 19.40 -7.98
C THR A 131 15.82 19.07 -6.52
N TYR A 132 15.54 20.00 -5.61
CA TYR A 132 15.62 19.74 -4.17
C TYR A 132 14.46 18.91 -3.62
N ASN A 133 13.52 18.50 -4.48
CA ASN A 133 12.31 17.80 -4.07
C ASN A 133 12.19 16.47 -4.81
N LYS A 134 12.15 15.36 -4.06
CA LYS A 134 11.83 14.02 -4.57
C LYS A 134 10.45 13.62 -4.06
N ASN A 135 9.61 13.06 -4.92
CA ASN A 135 8.31 12.51 -4.53
C ASN A 135 8.37 10.99 -4.58
N VAL A 136 8.12 10.36 -3.44
CA VAL A 136 8.10 8.91 -3.29
C VAL A 136 6.64 8.47 -3.28
N THR A 137 6.29 7.60 -4.22
CA THR A 137 4.96 7.01 -4.33
C THR A 137 5.05 5.52 -4.08
N ILE A 138 4.38 5.06 -3.03
CA ILE A 138 4.31 3.65 -2.63
C ILE A 138 2.91 3.16 -2.99
N ARG A 139 2.85 2.04 -3.69
CA ARG A 139 1.61 1.39 -4.12
C ARG A 139 1.58 0.00 -3.55
N VAL A 140 0.52 -0.32 -2.82
CA VAL A 140 0.28 -1.65 -2.27
C VAL A 140 -1.02 -2.20 -2.85
N THR A 141 -0.91 -3.36 -3.47
CA THR A 141 -2.04 -4.10 -4.08
C THR A 141 -2.15 -5.47 -3.45
N SER A 142 -3.38 -5.95 -3.23
CA SER A 142 -3.65 -7.34 -2.82
C SER A 142 -4.81 -7.88 -3.64
N PRO A 143 -4.83 -9.17 -4.03
CA PRO A 143 -5.96 -9.76 -4.74
C PRO A 143 -7.30 -9.61 -3.98
N ALA A 144 -7.24 -9.56 -2.65
CA ALA A 144 -8.43 -9.49 -1.81
C ALA A 144 -8.89 -8.05 -1.52
N LEU A 145 -8.07 -7.04 -1.85
CA LEU A 145 -8.49 -5.64 -2.01
C LEU A 145 -9.26 -5.45 -3.33
N THR A 146 -10.21 -6.32 -3.67
CA THR A 146 -11.03 -6.15 -4.87
C THR A 146 -12.31 -5.42 -4.52
N ASN A 147 -12.60 -4.34 -5.24
CA ASN A 147 -13.86 -3.64 -5.06
C ASN A 147 -15.01 -4.51 -5.57
N PHE A 148 -15.96 -4.82 -4.69
CA PHE A 148 -17.08 -5.70 -4.98
C PHE A 148 -17.98 -5.22 -6.14
N PHE A 149 -18.07 -3.91 -6.38
CA PHE A 149 -18.94 -3.35 -7.42
C PHE A 149 -18.28 -3.21 -8.78
N THR A 150 -16.95 -3.03 -8.82
CA THR A 150 -16.22 -2.81 -10.08
C THR A 150 -15.39 -4.02 -10.52
N GLU A 151 -15.26 -5.04 -9.66
CA GLU A 151 -14.38 -6.22 -9.85
C GLU A 151 -12.93 -5.84 -10.16
N LYS A 152 -12.54 -4.60 -9.84
CA LYS A 152 -11.18 -4.11 -10.02
C LYS A 152 -10.45 -4.20 -8.70
N GLN A 153 -9.20 -4.62 -8.80
CA GLN A 153 -8.25 -4.56 -7.71
C GLN A 153 -8.04 -3.09 -7.32
N ASP A 154 -8.25 -2.80 -6.04
CA ASP A 154 -7.96 -1.53 -5.42
C ASP A 154 -6.47 -1.44 -5.08
N THR A 155 -5.92 -0.25 -5.15
CA THR A 155 -4.51 0.02 -4.88
C THR A 155 -4.43 1.11 -3.83
N ILE A 156 -3.85 0.79 -2.68
CA ILE A 156 -3.52 1.82 -1.70
C ILE A 156 -2.29 2.55 -2.22
N VAL A 157 -2.43 3.86 -2.40
CA VAL A 157 -1.34 4.74 -2.84
C VAL A 157 -1.03 5.70 -1.71
N LEU A 158 0.21 5.65 -1.22
CA LEU A 158 0.75 6.61 -0.30
C LEU A 158 1.82 7.43 -1.03
N THR A 159 1.72 8.75 -0.95
CA THR A 159 2.63 9.67 -1.62
C THR A 159 3.21 10.63 -0.59
N SER A 160 4.53 10.78 -0.59
CA SER A 160 5.23 11.71 0.30
C SER A 160 6.26 12.52 -0.47
N LEU A 161 6.35 13.80 -0.13
CA LEU A 161 7.30 14.74 -0.69
C LEU A 161 8.49 14.88 0.26
N PHE A 162 9.68 14.55 -0.23
CA PHE A 162 10.95 14.73 0.45
C PHE A 162 11.64 15.97 -0.12
N SER A 163 12.15 16.82 0.76
CA SER A 163 12.79 18.07 0.38
C SER A 163 14.10 18.24 1.15
N GLN A 164 15.19 18.52 0.43
CA GLN A 164 16.50 18.78 0.99
C GLN A 164 16.81 20.28 0.98
N TRP A 165 17.18 20.83 2.15
CA TRP A 165 17.55 22.24 2.28
C TRP A 165 19.06 22.35 2.45
N ILE A 166 19.69 23.16 1.60
CA ILE A 166 21.11 23.49 1.71
C ILE A 166 21.19 24.92 2.24
N LEU A 167 21.87 25.09 3.38
CA LEU A 167 22.21 26.41 3.91
C LEU A 167 23.48 26.88 3.21
N LEU A 168 23.32 27.80 2.26
CA LEU A 168 24.42 28.53 1.61
C LEU A 168 25.04 29.57 2.55
#